data_AF-A0A349U048-F1
#
_entry.id   AF-A0A349U048-F1
#
_cell.length_a   1.000
_cell.length_b   1.000
_cell.length_c   1.000
_cell.angle_alpha   90.00
_cell.angle_beta   90.00
_cell.angle_gamma   90.00
#
_symmetry.space_group_name_H-M   'P 1'
#
loop_
_entity.id
_entity.type
_entity.pdbx_description
1 polymer ?
#
loop_
_entity_poly.entity_id
_entity_poly.type
_entity_poly.pdbx_seq_one_letter_code
_entity_poly.pdbx_strand_id
1 'polypeptide(L)'
;MGEFCEANTCYAYAVDCRNLPVAPPQPGGRGGLSRKAYFQLTFPQLRHCIGIDKLSWTPFPRPRTGFYLVALASAEPLTLWPGTSRETEVLSVHWYRQDADGFWSHKPGKNPPTREDGAGMTIRDPRNCDRGRFTQFHGYFYVPQGGLCVAPVQDFPQKHLPLPQPKFR
;
A
#
# COMPACT_ATOMS: atom_id res chain seq x y z
N MET A 1 12.15 12.72 -16.52
CA MET A 1 12.18 11.25 -16.33
C MET A 1 13.14 10.99 -15.18
N GLY A 2 12.64 10.59 -14.01
CA GLY A 2 13.46 10.33 -12.82
C GLY A 2 13.87 8.86 -12.78
N GLU A 3 15.12 8.60 -12.37
CA GLU A 3 15.76 7.29 -12.35
C GLU A 3 14.94 6.24 -11.58
N PHE A 4 14.77 5.07 -12.19
CA PHE A 4 14.13 3.92 -11.58
C PHE A 4 15.05 3.30 -10.54
N CYS A 5 14.62 3.24 -9.28
CA CYS A 5 15.31 2.51 -8.23
C CYS A 5 14.70 1.12 -8.04
N GLU A 6 15.50 0.06 -8.13
CA GLU A 6 15.10 -1.34 -7.94
C GLU A 6 14.51 -1.63 -6.53
N ALA A 7 14.74 -0.73 -5.57
CA ALA A 7 14.23 -0.80 -4.18
C ALA A 7 12.80 -0.25 -4.00
N ASN A 8 12.19 0.29 -5.05
CA ASN A 8 10.90 0.98 -4.94
C ASN A 8 9.75 -0.03 -4.73
N THR A 9 9.08 0.03 -3.57
CA THR A 9 7.90 -0.81 -3.28
C THR A 9 6.68 -0.34 -4.07
N CYS A 10 5.66 -1.19 -4.17
CA CYS A 10 4.36 -0.77 -4.70
C CYS A 10 3.78 0.44 -3.93
N TYR A 11 4.06 0.54 -2.62
CA TYR A 11 3.63 1.67 -1.81
C TYR A 11 4.35 2.98 -2.15
N ALA A 12 5.69 2.96 -2.20
CA ALA A 12 6.47 4.16 -2.55
C ALA A 12 6.22 4.62 -4.00
N TYR A 13 6.04 3.66 -4.91
CA TYR A 13 5.58 3.96 -6.27
C TYR A 13 4.22 4.64 -6.27
N ALA A 14 3.25 4.07 -5.54
CA ALA A 14 1.88 4.58 -5.53
C ALA A 14 1.81 6.01 -4.98
N VAL A 15 2.58 6.32 -3.95
CA VAL A 15 2.59 7.65 -3.32
C VAL A 15 3.58 8.65 -3.94
N ASP A 16 4.18 8.32 -5.09
CA ASP A 16 5.17 9.16 -5.79
C ASP A 16 6.31 9.61 -4.86
N CYS A 17 6.84 8.69 -4.05
CA CYS A 17 7.91 9.00 -3.11
C CYS A 17 9.23 9.20 -3.86
N ARG A 18 9.61 10.47 -4.07
CA ARG A 18 10.80 10.84 -4.86
C ARG A 18 12.11 10.60 -4.14
N ASN A 19 12.10 10.68 -2.81
CA ASN A 19 13.26 10.44 -1.97
C ASN A 19 13.12 9.06 -1.32
N LEU A 20 13.62 8.03 -2.01
CA LEU A 20 13.44 6.66 -1.56
C LEU A 20 14.33 6.36 -0.35
N PRO A 21 13.77 5.78 0.72
CA PRO A 21 14.56 5.29 1.83
C PRO A 21 15.38 4.06 1.40
N VAL A 22 16.48 3.79 2.12
CA VAL A 22 17.35 2.62 1.91
C VAL A 22 16.59 1.30 2.02
N ALA A 23 15.62 1.24 2.94
CA ALA A 23 14.76 0.08 3.11
C ALA A 23 13.36 0.30 2.51
N PRO A 24 12.66 -0.77 2.09
CA PRO A 24 11.28 -0.72 1.61
C PRO A 24 10.33 0.01 2.57
N PRO A 25 9.71 1.14 2.19
CA PRO A 25 8.75 1.83 3.03
C PRO A 25 7.42 1.08 3.10
N GLN A 26 6.76 1.21 4.25
CA GLN A 26 5.46 0.59 4.55
C GLN A 26 4.55 1.61 5.23
N PRO A 27 3.22 1.51 5.08
CA PRO A 27 2.27 2.38 5.76
C PRO A 27 2.53 2.46 7.28
N GLY A 28 2.60 3.68 7.80
CA GLY A 28 2.87 3.97 9.21
C GLY A 28 4.35 4.03 9.59
N GLY A 29 5.27 3.70 8.68
CA GLY A 29 6.71 3.78 8.94
C GLY A 29 7.16 5.20 9.31
N ARG A 30 6.57 6.23 8.67
CA ARG A 30 6.82 7.64 9.01
C ARG A 30 6.33 7.98 10.42
N GLY A 31 5.27 7.32 10.88
CA GLY A 31 4.74 7.43 12.24
C GLY A 31 5.55 6.67 13.30
N GLY A 32 6.60 5.94 12.93
CA GLY A 32 7.38 5.13 13.87
C GLY A 32 6.79 3.75 14.13
N LEU A 33 5.97 3.22 13.23
CA LEU A 33 5.43 1.87 13.36
C LEU A 33 6.55 0.83 13.35
N SER A 34 6.50 -0.13 14.28
CA SER A 34 7.47 -1.22 14.30
C SER A 34 7.21 -2.25 13.20
N ARG A 35 8.27 -2.91 12.72
CA ARG A 35 8.15 -4.00 11.74
C ARG A 35 7.31 -5.17 12.26
N LYS A 36 7.47 -5.51 13.54
CA LYS A 36 6.67 -6.57 14.19
C LYS A 36 5.19 -6.22 14.22
N ALA A 37 4.85 -4.99 14.60
CA ALA A 37 3.46 -4.54 14.67
C ALA A 37 2.81 -4.44 13.28
N TYR A 38 3.57 -4.04 12.25
CA TYR A 38 3.06 -3.92 10.89
C TYR A 38 2.43 -5.21 10.36
N PHE A 39 3.07 -6.36 10.60
CA PHE A 39 2.56 -7.65 10.16
C PHE A 39 1.40 -8.19 10.99
N GLN A 40 1.00 -7.49 12.05
CA GLN A 40 -0.13 -7.85 12.92
C GLN A 40 -1.28 -6.85 12.82
N LEU A 41 -1.21 -5.87 11.90
CA LEU A 41 -2.24 -4.86 11.76
C LEU A 41 -3.54 -5.46 11.23
N THR A 42 -4.63 -5.16 11.91
CA THR A 42 -5.96 -5.24 11.31
C THR A 42 -6.13 -4.16 10.24
N PHE A 43 -7.08 -4.33 9.32
CA PHE A 43 -7.34 -3.31 8.30
C PHE A 43 -7.69 -1.91 8.86
N PRO A 44 -8.51 -1.78 9.93
CA PRO A 44 -8.74 -0.47 10.57
C PRO A 44 -7.44 0.20 11.07
N GLN A 45 -6.51 -0.58 11.64
CA GLN A 45 -5.22 -0.06 12.09
C GLN A 45 -4.30 0.29 10.93
N LEU A 46 -4.29 -0.51 9.87
CA LEU A 46 -3.59 -0.17 8.63
C LEU A 46 -4.11 1.14 8.04
N ARG A 47 -5.42 1.31 7.96
CA ARG A 47 -6.05 2.55 7.49
C ARG A 47 -5.67 3.75 8.36
N HIS A 48 -5.55 3.56 9.68
CA HIS A 48 -5.04 4.60 10.58
C HIS A 48 -3.59 4.98 10.25
N CYS A 49 -2.72 3.99 10.02
CA CYS A 49 -1.32 4.20 9.62
C CYS A 49 -1.20 4.93 8.27
N ILE A 50 -2.04 4.56 7.30
CA ILE A 50 -2.15 5.25 6.00
C ILE A 50 -2.52 6.73 6.18
N GLY A 51 -3.42 7.04 7.11
CA GLY A 51 -3.78 8.42 7.46
C GLY A 51 -2.65 9.21 8.13
N ILE A 52 -1.83 8.56 8.95
CA ILE A 52 -0.62 9.17 9.54
C ILE A 52 0.37 9.57 8.44
N ASP A 53 0.50 8.73 7.41
CA ASP A 53 1.31 9.02 6.22
C ASP A 53 0.69 10.10 5.30
N LYS A 54 -0.49 10.62 5.66
CA LYS A 54 -1.23 11.73 5.02
C LYS A 54 -2.03 11.38 3.77
N LEU A 55 -2.32 10.09 3.57
CA LEU A 55 -3.29 9.66 2.55
C LEU A 55 -4.71 9.83 3.10
N SER A 56 -5.62 10.37 2.27
CA SER A 56 -7.02 10.59 2.67
C SER A 56 -7.94 9.55 2.06
N TRP A 57 -8.54 8.67 2.87
CA TRP A 57 -9.45 7.62 2.39
C TRP A 57 -10.71 8.18 1.74
N THR A 58 -11.19 7.51 0.68
CA THR A 58 -12.51 7.74 0.09
C THR A 58 -13.15 6.43 -0.38
N PRO A 59 -14.45 6.20 -0.10
CA PRO A 59 -15.20 5.09 -0.69
C PRO A 59 -15.72 5.44 -2.10
N PHE A 60 -15.74 6.73 -2.45
CA PHE A 60 -16.24 7.24 -3.72
C PHE A 60 -15.14 8.07 -4.39
N PRO A 61 -14.27 7.45 -5.20
CA PRO A 61 -13.22 8.17 -5.89
C PRO A 61 -13.83 9.19 -6.86
N ARG A 62 -13.45 10.46 -6.74
CA ARG A 62 -13.78 11.51 -7.70
C ARG A 62 -12.50 12.29 -8.00
N PRO A 63 -12.35 12.85 -9.22
CA PRO A 63 -11.25 13.78 -9.49
C PRO A 63 -11.24 14.91 -8.45
N ARG A 64 -10.07 15.21 -7.91
CA ARG A 64 -9.88 16.26 -6.91
C ARG A 64 -8.63 17.06 -7.27
N THR A 65 -8.81 18.34 -7.60
CA THR A 65 -7.69 19.23 -8.00
C THR A 65 -6.57 19.21 -6.97
N GLY A 66 -5.33 19.02 -7.45
CA GLY A 66 -4.13 18.92 -6.60
C GLY A 66 -3.90 17.53 -5.99
N PHE A 67 -4.72 16.53 -6.33
CA PHE A 67 -4.59 15.16 -5.85
C PHE A 67 -4.75 14.16 -7.00
N TYR A 68 -4.15 12.99 -6.84
CA TYR A 68 -4.45 11.80 -7.62
C TYR A 68 -4.90 10.68 -6.68
N LEU A 69 -5.44 9.60 -7.24
CA LEU A 69 -5.93 8.47 -6.47
C LEU A 69 -4.92 7.32 -6.43
N VAL A 70 -4.89 6.62 -5.30
CA VAL A 70 -4.29 5.30 -5.17
C VAL A 70 -5.36 4.32 -4.67
N ALA A 71 -5.18 3.03 -4.94
CA ALA A 71 -6.06 1.98 -4.46
C ALA A 71 -5.27 0.92 -3.71
N LEU A 72 -5.93 0.30 -2.72
CA LEU A 72 -5.34 -0.72 -1.86
C LEU A 72 -6.10 -2.04 -1.98
N ALA A 73 -5.35 -3.12 -2.14
CA ALA A 73 -5.86 -4.48 -2.02
C ALA A 73 -4.96 -5.29 -1.09
N SER A 74 -5.50 -6.36 -0.48
CA SER A 74 -4.70 -7.33 0.26
C SER A 74 -5.00 -8.74 -0.20
N ALA A 75 -4.02 -9.62 -0.01
CA ALA A 75 -4.28 -11.03 -0.08
C ALA A 75 -5.08 -11.45 1.16
N GLU A 76 -5.94 -12.45 1.00
CA GLU A 76 -6.37 -13.23 2.15
C GLU A 76 -5.11 -13.78 2.85
N PRO A 77 -5.14 -13.94 4.19
CA PRO A 77 -4.14 -14.76 4.85
C PRO A 77 -4.08 -16.11 4.15
N LEU A 78 -2.93 -16.44 3.56
CA LEU A 78 -2.69 -17.79 3.10
C LEU A 78 -2.67 -18.66 4.36
N THR A 79 -3.73 -19.44 4.60
CA THR A 79 -3.62 -20.63 5.46
C THR A 79 -2.49 -21.45 4.88
N LEU A 80 -1.36 -21.48 5.60
CA LEU A 80 -0.11 -21.95 5.06
C LEU A 80 -0.19 -23.40 4.59
N TRP A 81 0.59 -23.67 3.54
CA TRP A 81 1.08 -24.99 3.17
C TRP A 81 1.48 -25.79 4.41
N PRO A 82 1.00 -27.05 4.60
CA PRO A 82 1.36 -27.84 5.76
C PRO A 82 2.88 -28.06 5.79
N GLY A 83 3.54 -27.58 6.85
CA GLY A 83 4.98 -27.75 7.07
C GLY A 83 5.80 -26.48 7.31
N THR A 84 5.20 -25.29 7.22
CA THR A 84 5.87 -24.04 7.66
C THR A 84 5.36 -23.64 9.05
N SER A 85 6.21 -23.80 10.06
CA SER A 85 5.91 -23.57 11.49
C SER A 85 5.79 -22.09 11.89
N ARG A 86 5.18 -21.25 11.05
CA ARG A 86 4.87 -19.85 11.41
C ARG A 86 3.45 -19.49 11.00
N GLU A 87 2.51 -19.81 11.87
CA GLU A 87 1.13 -19.28 11.95
C GLU A 87 1.11 -17.74 12.09
N THR A 88 1.63 -17.03 11.10
CA THR A 88 1.56 -15.58 11.06
C THR A 88 0.95 -15.18 9.73
N GLU A 89 -0.28 -14.72 9.80
CA GLU A 89 -0.95 -13.98 8.74
C GLU A 89 -0.09 -12.74 8.42
N VAL A 90 0.86 -12.87 7.50
CA VAL A 90 1.71 -11.74 7.11
C VAL A 90 0.83 -10.78 6.32
N LEU A 91 0.61 -9.57 6.84
CA LEU A 91 -0.07 -8.52 6.09
C LEU A 91 0.59 -8.35 4.71
N SER A 92 -0.13 -8.74 3.67
CA SER A 92 0.33 -8.73 2.28
C SER A 92 -0.57 -7.82 1.46
N VAL A 93 -0.17 -6.57 1.33
CA VAL A 93 -0.92 -5.54 0.62
C VAL A 93 -0.29 -5.18 -0.72
N HIS A 94 -1.11 -4.71 -1.63
CA HIS A 94 -0.71 -4.24 -2.94
C HIS A 94 -1.39 -2.92 -3.29
N TRP A 95 -0.64 -2.05 -3.96
CA TRP A 95 -1.04 -0.68 -4.23
C TRP A 95 -1.08 -0.42 -5.73
N TYR A 96 -2.09 0.33 -6.14
CA TYR A 96 -2.30 0.83 -7.49
C TYR A 96 -2.31 2.36 -7.47
N ARG A 97 -1.85 2.98 -8.56
CA ARG A 97 -1.84 4.43 -8.76
C ARG A 97 -2.69 4.78 -9.97
N GLN A 98 -3.49 5.83 -9.85
CA GLN A 98 -4.17 6.41 -10.99
C GLN A 98 -3.20 7.30 -11.75
N ASP A 99 -3.11 7.08 -13.06
CA ASP A 99 -2.31 7.87 -13.97
C ASP A 99 -3.10 9.09 -14.47
N ALA A 100 -2.40 10.05 -15.11
CA ALA A 100 -2.99 11.31 -15.55
C ALA A 100 -4.09 11.16 -16.61
N ASP A 101 -4.09 10.05 -17.36
CA ASP A 101 -5.09 9.71 -18.37
C ASP A 101 -6.28 8.90 -17.80
N GLY A 102 -6.32 8.72 -16.48
CA GLY A 102 -7.43 8.06 -15.77
C GLY A 102 -7.33 6.54 -15.71
N PHE A 103 -6.37 5.93 -16.43
CA PHE A 103 -6.02 4.52 -16.24
C PHE A 103 -5.24 4.30 -14.95
N TRP A 104 -4.96 3.04 -14.64
CA TRP A 104 -4.25 2.66 -13.44
C TRP A 104 -3.02 1.84 -13.76
N SER A 105 -2.03 2.01 -12.90
CA SER A 105 -0.74 1.34 -12.96
C SER A 105 -0.39 0.75 -11.60
N HIS A 106 0.44 -0.27 -11.59
CA HIS A 106 1.01 -0.83 -10.36
C HIS A 106 2.43 -1.31 -10.59
N LYS A 107 3.16 -1.51 -9.49
CA LYS A 107 4.52 -2.05 -9.52
C LYS A 107 4.54 -3.47 -8.92
N PRO A 108 4.61 -4.54 -9.74
CA PRO A 108 4.64 -5.91 -9.23
C PRO A 108 6.04 -6.26 -8.72
N GLY A 109 6.26 -6.10 -7.42
CA GLY A 109 7.54 -6.42 -6.78
C GLY A 109 8.70 -5.63 -7.38
N LYS A 110 9.71 -6.33 -7.91
CA LYS A 110 10.90 -5.71 -8.51
C LYS A 110 10.69 -5.26 -9.96
N ASN A 111 9.64 -5.73 -10.64
CA ASN A 111 9.40 -5.41 -12.04
C ASN A 111 9.07 -3.92 -12.23
N PRO A 112 9.29 -3.36 -13.44
CA PRO A 112 8.86 -2.01 -13.78
C PRO A 112 7.35 -1.82 -13.57
N PRO A 113 6.88 -0.58 -13.32
CA PRO A 113 5.47 -0.28 -13.31
C PRO A 113 4.80 -0.68 -14.62
N THR A 114 3.63 -1.31 -14.52
CA THR A 114 2.81 -1.72 -15.65
C THR A 114 1.36 -1.29 -15.44
N ARG A 115 0.64 -1.15 -16.54
CA ARG A 115 -0.81 -0.92 -16.57
C ARG A 115 -1.61 -2.20 -16.81
N GLU A 116 -0.92 -3.31 -17.02
CA GLU A 116 -1.52 -4.61 -17.23
C GLU A 116 -1.82 -5.27 -15.89
N ASP A 117 -2.97 -5.91 -15.77
CA ASP A 117 -3.36 -6.70 -14.62
C ASP A 117 -2.80 -8.14 -14.70
N GLY A 118 -3.22 -9.01 -13.77
CA GLY A 118 -2.78 -10.42 -13.73
C GLY A 118 -3.11 -11.22 -14.99
N ALA A 119 -4.07 -10.77 -15.80
CA ALA A 119 -4.50 -11.39 -17.04
C ALA A 119 -3.94 -10.69 -18.29
N GLY A 120 -3.06 -9.70 -18.13
CA GLY A 120 -2.50 -8.91 -19.24
C GLY A 120 -3.43 -7.82 -19.76
N MET A 121 -4.50 -7.49 -19.04
CA MET A 121 -5.50 -6.50 -19.46
C MET A 121 -5.21 -5.12 -18.85
N THR A 122 -5.47 -4.05 -19.60
CA THR A 122 -5.30 -2.68 -19.09
C THR A 122 -6.23 -2.38 -17.91
N ILE A 123 -5.67 -1.92 -16.79
CA ILE A 123 -6.41 -1.63 -15.56
C ILE A 123 -7.19 -0.31 -15.70
N ARG A 124 -8.52 -0.41 -15.75
CA ARG A 124 -9.45 0.74 -15.72
C ARG A 124 -9.94 1.08 -14.32
N ASP A 125 -10.16 0.06 -13.50
CA ASP A 125 -10.52 0.20 -12.09
C ASP A 125 -9.88 -0.98 -11.32
N PRO A 126 -8.95 -0.72 -10.38
CA PRO A 126 -8.30 -1.76 -9.58
C PRO A 126 -9.27 -2.65 -8.81
N ARG A 127 -10.49 -2.18 -8.51
CA ARG A 127 -11.53 -2.96 -7.84
C ARG A 127 -12.07 -4.10 -8.71
N ASN A 128 -11.97 -3.99 -10.03
CA ASN A 128 -12.57 -4.93 -10.99
C ASN A 128 -11.54 -5.67 -11.87
N CYS A 129 -10.24 -5.35 -11.76
CA CYS A 129 -9.19 -6.02 -12.53
C CYS A 129 -8.76 -7.36 -11.90
N ASP A 130 -8.00 -8.16 -12.65
CA ASP A 130 -7.34 -9.34 -12.10
C ASP A 130 -6.18 -8.93 -11.19
N ARG A 131 -6.36 -9.07 -9.87
CA ARG A 131 -5.35 -8.76 -8.86
C ARG A 131 -4.55 -9.99 -8.43
N GLY A 132 -4.73 -11.14 -9.09
CA GLY A 132 -4.19 -12.42 -8.66
C GLY A 132 -4.57 -12.72 -7.21
N ARG A 133 -3.56 -12.94 -6.36
CA ARG A 133 -3.76 -13.28 -4.94
C ARG A 133 -4.36 -12.16 -4.08
N PHE A 134 -4.39 -10.90 -4.53
CA PHE A 134 -4.87 -9.76 -3.74
C PHE A 134 -6.39 -9.57 -3.89
N THR A 135 -7.16 -10.54 -3.38
CA THR A 135 -8.61 -10.63 -3.60
C THR A 135 -9.42 -9.60 -2.81
N GLN A 136 -8.97 -9.19 -1.62
CA GLN A 136 -9.67 -8.20 -0.80
C GLN A 136 -9.39 -6.77 -1.27
N PHE A 137 -10.42 -6.02 -1.65
CA PHE A 137 -10.31 -4.60 -2.03
C PHE A 137 -10.69 -3.69 -0.87
N HIS A 138 -9.83 -2.72 -0.55
CA HIS A 138 -9.91 -1.91 0.66
C HIS A 138 -10.29 -0.44 0.43
N GLY A 139 -10.43 -0.04 -0.84
CA GLY A 139 -10.86 1.29 -1.25
C GLY A 139 -9.74 2.14 -1.82
N TYR A 140 -10.05 3.42 -1.97
CA TYR A 140 -9.19 4.42 -2.60
C TYR A 140 -8.72 5.46 -1.60
N PHE A 141 -7.62 6.12 -1.92
CA PHE A 141 -7.06 7.19 -1.12
C PHE A 141 -6.56 8.32 -2.03
N TYR A 142 -6.74 9.56 -1.60
CA TYR A 142 -6.13 10.72 -2.23
C TYR A 142 -4.69 10.89 -1.78
N VAL A 143 -3.81 11.14 -2.75
CA VAL A 143 -2.42 11.53 -2.56
C VAL A 143 -2.21 12.90 -3.19
N PRO A 144 -1.54 13.86 -2.51
CA PRO A 144 -1.19 15.14 -3.13
C PRO A 144 -0.38 14.94 -4.41
N GLN A 145 -0.61 15.76 -5.43
CA GLN A 145 0.07 15.64 -6.73
C GLN A 145 1.60 15.83 -6.65
N GLY A 146 2.09 16.46 -5.58
CA GLY A 146 3.52 16.53 -5.25
C GLY A 146 4.14 15.24 -4.70
N GLY A 147 3.33 14.20 -4.47
CA GLY A 147 3.75 12.96 -3.81
C GLY A 147 3.85 13.08 -2.29
N LEU A 148 4.25 12.00 -1.65
CA LEU A 148 4.48 11.93 -0.20
C LEU A 148 5.85 11.32 0.10
N CYS A 149 6.52 11.82 1.13
CA CYS A 149 7.68 11.15 1.70
C CYS A 149 7.20 10.07 2.67
N VAL A 150 7.54 8.81 2.39
CA VAL A 150 7.24 7.65 3.23
C VAL A 150 8.52 7.03 3.77
N ALA A 151 8.41 6.26 4.86
CA ALA A 151 9.57 5.68 5.54
C ALA A 151 9.38 4.17 5.80
N PRO A 152 10.47 3.43 6.02
CA PRO A 152 10.42 2.05 6.49
C PRO A 152 9.79 1.96 7.87
N VAL A 153 9.16 0.81 8.14
CA VAL A 153 8.85 0.39 9.52
C VAL A 153 10.15 0.12 10.27
N GLN A 154 10.14 0.33 11.59
CA GLN A 154 11.33 0.35 12.43
C GLN A 154 11.49 -0.99 13.17
N ASP A 155 12.70 -1.55 13.22
CA ASP A 155 12.94 -2.75 14.03
C ASP A 155 12.96 -2.41 15.53
N PHE A 156 13.49 -1.23 15.87
CA PHE A 156 13.53 -0.69 17.24
C PHE A 156 13.01 0.74 17.26
N PRO A 157 11.69 0.95 17.33
CA PRO A 157 11.13 2.29 17.32
C PRO A 157 11.46 3.06 18.60
N GLN A 158 11.87 4.32 18.46
CA GLN A 158 12.15 5.20 19.60
C GLN A 158 10.88 5.60 20.37
N LYS A 159 9.71 5.53 19.71
CA LYS A 159 8.39 5.79 20.30
C LYS A 159 7.40 4.82 19.70
N HIS A 160 6.55 4.21 20.53
CA HIS A 160 5.49 3.34 20.03
C HIS A 160 4.38 4.18 19.38
N LEU A 161 4.07 3.90 18.11
CA LEU A 161 2.88 4.43 17.46
C LEU A 161 1.61 3.80 18.09
N PRO A 162 0.75 4.57 18.79
CA PRO A 162 -0.46 4.03 19.38
C PRO A 162 -1.43 3.62 18.26
N LEU A 163 -1.88 2.37 18.31
CA LEU A 163 -2.86 1.83 17.36
C LEU A 163 -4.26 1.84 17.98
N PRO A 164 -5.32 2.13 17.21
CA PRO A 164 -6.67 2.01 17.70
C PRO A 164 -6.94 0.56 18.12
N GLN A 165 -7.55 0.40 19.30
CA GLN A 165 -7.98 -0.89 19.80
C GLN A 165 -9.12 -1.44 18.93
N PRO A 166 -9.19 -2.76 18.69
CA PRO A 166 -10.34 -3.37 18.03
C PRO A 166 -11.61 -3.03 18.82
N LYS A 167 -12.61 -2.45 18.14
CA LYS A 167 -13.93 -2.29 18.74
C LYS A 167 -14.63 -3.64 18.64
N PHE A 168 -14.63 -4.41 19.72
CA PHE A 168 -15.53 -5.56 19.86
C PHE A 168 -16.96 -5.02 19.96
N ARG A 169 -17.83 -5.46 19.05
CA ARG A 169 -19.28 -5.26 19.13
C ARG A 169 -19.91 -6.53 19.67
#